data_AF-A0A7S2F5J1-F1
#
_entry.id   AF-A0A7S2F5J1-F1
#
_cell.length_a   1.000
_cell.length_b   1.000
_cell.length_c   1.000
_cell.angle_alpha   90.00
_cell.angle_beta   90.00
_cell.angle_gamma   90.00
#
_symmetry.space_group_name_H-M   'P 1'
#
loop_
_entity.id
_entity.type
_entity.pdbx_description
1 polymer ?
#
loop_
_entity_poly.entity_id
_entity_poly.type
_entity_poly.pdbx_seq_one_letter_code
_entity_poly.pdbx_strand_id
1 'polypeptide(L)'
;GAEQATSPSFLMENETVTMKGEVKKWRHFMSQRRWLVLTDRPRLLYFEAEPDKGGKLCGEVPLDGLTETAIRVKDAKHMDVTIPGRNYMFEHPASDAAAW
;
A
#
# COMPACT_ATOMS: atom_id res chain seq x y z
N GLY A 1 3.47 -23.03 25.23
CA GLY A 1 4.15 -21.73 25.14
C GLY A 1 3.60 -21.02 23.93
N ALA A 2 3.05 -19.82 24.10
CA ALA A 2 2.57 -19.04 22.96
C ALA A 2 3.79 -18.58 22.16
N GLU A 3 3.87 -19.00 20.91
CA GLU A 3 4.81 -18.46 19.93
C GLU A 3 4.50 -16.97 19.80
N GLN A 4 5.37 -16.12 20.34
CA GLN A 4 5.25 -14.68 20.15
C GLN A 4 5.52 -14.42 18.67
N ALA A 5 4.45 -14.26 17.89
CA ALA A 5 4.54 -13.79 16.52
C ALA A 5 5.18 -12.39 16.57
N THR A 6 6.46 -12.31 16.22
CA THR A 6 7.18 -11.04 16.14
C THR A 6 6.52 -10.22 15.04
N SER A 7 5.82 -9.14 15.42
CA SER A 7 5.23 -8.24 14.43
C SER A 7 6.32 -7.75 13.47
N PRO A 8 6.05 -7.71 12.15
CA PRO A 8 6.99 -7.14 11.20
C PRO A 8 7.47 -5.76 11.64
N SER A 9 8.77 -5.48 11.50
CA SER A 9 9.42 -4.28 12.06
C SER A 9 8.91 -2.93 11.52
N PHE A 10 8.07 -2.95 10.47
CA PHE A 10 7.45 -1.77 9.88
C PHE A 10 6.06 -1.44 10.47
N LEU A 11 5.48 -2.37 11.24
CA LEU A 11 4.21 -2.18 11.93
C LEU A 11 4.45 -1.45 13.25
N MET A 12 3.54 -0.55 13.58
CA MET A 12 3.44 0.04 14.92
C MET A 12 2.94 -1.01 15.92
N GLU A 13 3.07 -0.69 17.21
CA GLU A 13 2.54 -1.54 18.27
C GLU A 13 1.03 -1.77 18.08
N ASN A 14 0.62 -3.05 18.07
CA ASN A 14 -0.75 -3.51 17.82
C ASN A 14 -1.32 -3.16 16.43
N GLU A 15 -0.48 -2.83 15.45
CA GLU A 15 -0.92 -2.66 14.06
C GLU A 15 -0.86 -4.00 13.32
N THR A 16 -1.90 -4.29 12.54
CA THR A 16 -2.03 -5.54 11.77
C THR A 16 -2.21 -5.24 10.28
N VAL A 17 -1.65 -6.10 9.43
CA VAL A 17 -1.87 -6.05 7.98
C VAL A 17 -3.28 -6.55 7.65
N THR A 18 -4.09 -5.71 7.00
CA THR A 18 -5.45 -6.05 6.54
C THR A 18 -5.45 -6.58 5.12
N MET A 19 -4.61 -6.00 4.26
CA MET A 19 -4.45 -6.43 2.88
C MET A 19 -2.99 -6.21 2.43
N LYS A 20 -2.45 -7.16 1.67
CA LYS A 20 -1.16 -7.00 1.00
C LYS A 20 -1.21 -7.59 -0.39
N GLY A 21 -0.50 -6.98 -1.33
CA GLY A 21 -0.46 -7.48 -2.70
C GLY A 21 0.50 -6.73 -3.58
N GLU A 22 0.84 -7.37 -4.69
CA GLU A 22 1.70 -6.77 -5.69
C GLU A 22 0.93 -5.75 -6.53
N VAL A 23 1.55 -4.60 -6.78
CA VAL A 23 1.05 -3.56 -7.68
C VAL A 23 2.18 -3.01 -8.54
N LYS A 24 1.82 -2.36 -9.66
CA LYS A 24 2.73 -1.42 -10.29
C LYS A 24 2.39 -0.01 -9.82
N LYS A 25 3.36 0.66 -9.23
CA LYS A 25 3.24 2.05 -8.81
C LYS A 25 3.81 2.94 -9.91
N TRP A 26 3.00 3.87 -10.41
CA TRP A 26 3.42 4.82 -11.43
C TRP A 26 4.07 6.06 -10.80
N ARG A 27 5.12 6.56 -11.44
CA ARG A 27 5.77 7.85 -11.13
C ARG A 27 6.23 8.47 -12.45
N HIS A 28 5.64 9.61 -12.81
CA HIS A 28 5.85 10.25 -14.12
C HIS A 28 5.56 9.25 -15.26
N PHE A 29 6.56 8.97 -16.10
CA PHE A 29 6.41 8.10 -17.28
C PHE A 29 6.81 6.64 -17.05
N MET A 30 7.17 6.27 -15.81
CA MET A 30 7.63 4.91 -15.50
C MET A 30 6.79 4.29 -14.38
N SER A 31 6.48 3.01 -14.55
CA SER A 31 5.91 2.18 -13.50
C SER A 31 7.00 1.34 -12.85
N GLN A 32 6.93 1.14 -11.53
CA GLN A 32 7.79 0.22 -10.82
C GLN A 32 6.95 -0.78 -10.04
N ARG A 33 7.35 -2.05 -10.08
CA ARG A 33 6.76 -3.11 -9.26
C ARG A 33 6.97 -2.78 -7.78
N ARG A 34 5.91 -2.87 -6.99
CA ARG A 34 5.92 -2.65 -5.54
C ARG A 34 5.01 -3.65 -4.85
N TRP A 35 5.27 -3.90 -3.59
CA TRP A 35 4.34 -4.60 -2.72
C TRP A 35 3.60 -3.56 -1.89
N LEU A 36 2.28 -3.49 -2.05
CA LEU A 36 1.41 -2.59 -1.30
C LEU A 36 0.91 -3.32 -0.05
N VAL A 37 0.84 -2.60 1.08
CA VAL A 37 0.39 -3.14 2.36
C VAL A 37 -0.55 -2.11 2.99
N LEU A 38 -1.81 -2.49 3.14
CA LEU A 38 -2.80 -1.77 3.94
C LEU A 38 -2.82 -2.36 5.34
N THR A 39 -2.94 -1.50 6.34
CA THR A 39 -3.03 -1.90 7.74
C THR A 39 -4.41 -1.60 8.32
N ASP A 40 -4.64 -1.99 9.57
CA ASP A 40 -5.84 -1.62 10.35
C ASP A 40 -5.77 -0.19 10.90
N ARG A 41 -4.62 0.47 10.73
CA ARG A 41 -4.45 1.92 10.84
C ARG A 41 -4.66 2.57 9.45
N PRO A 42 -4.93 3.87 9.35
CA PRO A 42 -5.04 4.58 8.07
C PRO A 42 -3.65 4.77 7.44
N ARG A 43 -2.97 3.67 7.11
CA ARG A 43 -1.62 3.65 6.53
C ARG A 43 -1.58 2.70 5.35
N LEU A 44 -1.02 3.20 4.25
CA LEU A 44 -0.80 2.41 3.05
C LEU A 44 0.68 2.46 2.69
N LEU A 45 1.38 1.36 2.95
CA LEU A 45 2.83 1.25 2.81
C LEU A 45 3.17 0.59 1.47
N TYR A 46 4.29 0.96 0.85
CA TYR A 46 4.78 0.29 -0.34
C TYR A 46 6.26 -0.09 -0.22
N PHE A 47 6.58 -1.30 -0.65
CA PHE A 47 7.90 -1.94 -0.53
C PHE A 47 8.46 -2.33 -1.91
N GLU A 48 9.77 -2.48 -2.02
CA GLU A 48 10.42 -2.91 -3.28
C GLU A 48 10.09 -4.37 -3.65
N ALA A 49 9.84 -5.20 -2.64
CA ALA A 49 9.46 -6.60 -2.73
C ALA A 49 8.54 -6.96 -1.55
N GLU A 50 8.06 -8.21 -1.49
CA GLU A 50 7.23 -8.67 -0.38
C GLU A 50 7.94 -8.49 0.99
N PRO A 51 7.33 -7.81 1.97
CA PRO A 51 7.97 -7.48 3.24
C PRO A 51 8.49 -8.72 4.01
N ASP A 52 7.68 -9.79 4.02
CA ASP A 52 8.01 -11.04 4.72
C ASP A 52 9.20 -11.78 4.08
N LYS A 53 9.61 -11.37 2.88
CA LYS A 53 10.80 -11.87 2.15
C LYS A 53 11.97 -10.89 2.19
N GLY A 54 11.97 -9.94 3.12
CA GLY A 54 13.04 -8.96 3.30
C GLY A 54 12.93 -7.74 2.37
N GLY A 55 11.77 -7.47 1.79
CA GLY A 55 11.53 -6.27 1.00
C GLY A 55 11.69 -5.00 1.84
N LYS A 56 12.45 -4.02 1.34
CA LYS A 56 12.64 -2.73 2.01
C LYS A 56 11.46 -1.79 1.79
N LEU A 57 11.10 -1.06 2.85
CA LEU A 57 10.10 -0.01 2.79
C LEU A 57 10.56 1.11 1.85
N CYS A 58 9.77 1.39 0.81
CA CYS A 58 10.04 2.47 -0.13
C CYS A 58 9.30 3.76 0.22
N GLY A 59 8.26 3.67 1.05
CA GLY A 59 7.55 4.82 1.59
C GLY A 59 6.12 4.50 2.00
N GLU A 60 5.43 5.57 2.40
CA GLU A 60 4.08 5.55 2.94
C GLU A 60 3.19 6.52 2.16
N VAL A 61 1.94 6.13 1.97
CA VAL A 61 0.84 7.04 1.64
C VAL A 61 0.15 7.38 2.96
N PRO A 62 0.35 8.60 3.50
CA PRO A 62 -0.31 9.00 4.73
C PRO A 62 -1.81 9.13 4.46
N LEU A 63 -2.61 8.21 5.01
CA LEU A 63 -4.07 8.32 4.95
C LEU A 63 -4.62 9.04 6.21
N ASP A 64 -3.76 9.35 7.18
CA ASP A 64 -4.06 10.16 8.35
C ASP A 64 -4.31 11.62 7.95
N GLY A 65 -5.59 11.97 7.80
CA GLY A 65 -6.02 13.26 7.24
C GLY A 65 -7.10 13.14 6.16
N LEU A 66 -7.89 12.06 6.21
CA LEU A 66 -8.87 11.62 5.21
C LEU A 66 -9.82 12.69 4.66
N THR A 67 -9.99 13.84 5.32
CA THR A 67 -10.83 14.95 4.83
C THR A 67 -10.50 15.38 3.40
N GLU A 68 -9.24 15.23 2.98
CA GLU A 68 -8.80 15.58 1.61
C GLU A 68 -8.25 14.37 0.83
N THR A 69 -8.27 13.18 1.43
CA THR A 69 -7.84 11.94 0.76
C THR A 69 -8.96 11.40 -0.09
N ALA A 70 -8.72 11.22 -1.39
CA ALA A 70 -9.67 10.61 -2.31
C ALA A 70 -9.07 9.34 -2.91
N ILE A 71 -9.78 8.23 -2.74
CA ILE A 71 -9.49 6.97 -3.43
C ILE A 71 -10.41 6.88 -4.65
N ARG A 72 -9.84 6.64 -5.82
CA ARG A 72 -10.58 6.54 -7.09
C ARG A 72 -10.15 5.31 -7.85
N VAL A 73 -11.09 4.37 -8.04
CA VAL A 73 -10.91 3.25 -8.96
C VAL A 73 -11.32 3.73 -10.36
N LYS A 74 -10.37 3.79 -11.28
CA LYS A 74 -10.60 4.26 -12.66
C LYS A 74 -11.18 3.15 -13.54
N ASP A 75 -10.66 1.95 -13.36
CA ASP A 75 -11.08 0.73 -14.04
C ASP A 75 -10.65 -0.49 -13.22
N ALA A 76 -10.87 -1.69 -13.75
CA ALA A 76 -10.53 -2.95 -13.08
C ALA A 76 -9.03 -3.04 -12.68
N LYS A 77 -8.13 -2.35 -13.36
CA LYS A 77 -6.68 -2.39 -13.10
C LYS A 77 -6.19 -1.17 -12.34
N HIS A 78 -6.79 0.00 -12.50
CA HIS A 78 -6.19 1.24 -12.02
C HIS A 78 -6.91 1.84 -10.81
N MET A 79 -6.14 2.16 -9.77
CA MET A 79 -6.58 2.90 -8.59
C MET A 79 -5.64 4.08 -8.34
N ASP A 80 -6.23 5.25 -8.06
CA ASP A 80 -5.52 6.45 -7.63
C ASP A 80 -5.83 6.74 -6.16
N VAL A 81 -4.79 7.04 -5.37
CA VAL A 81 -4.91 7.62 -4.03
C VAL A 81 -4.38 9.03 -4.09
N THR A 82 -5.29 10.00 -4.05
CA THR A 82 -4.96 11.43 -4.07
C THR A 82 -4.96 11.97 -2.65
N ILE A 83 -3.88 12.64 -2.26
CA ILE A 83 -3.74 13.41 -1.03
C ILE A 83 -3.32 14.84 -1.38
N PRO A 84 -3.34 15.79 -0.43
CA PRO A 84 -2.87 17.15 -0.68
C PRO A 84 -1.45 17.18 -1.24
N GLY A 85 -1.29 17.77 -2.43
CA GLY A 85 0.00 17.92 -3.10
C GLY A 85 0.55 16.65 -3.77
N ARG A 86 -0.14 15.50 -3.71
CA ARG A 86 0.38 14.25 -4.32
C ARG A 86 -0.71 13.30 -4.79
N ASN A 87 -0.56 12.78 -6.00
CA ASN A 87 -1.36 11.65 -6.51
C ASN A 87 -0.49 10.39 -6.60
N TYR A 88 -0.99 9.29 -6.04
CA TYR A 88 -0.37 7.97 -6.11
C TYR A 88 -1.20 7.11 -7.05
N MET A 89 -0.61 6.70 -8.16
CA MET A 89 -1.27 5.89 -9.18
C MET A 89 -0.78 4.44 -9.08
N PHE A 90 -1.71 3.51 -8.94
CA PHE A 90 -1.46 2.09 -8.80
C PHE A 90 -2.18 1.30 -9.91
N GLU A 91 -1.53 0.25 -10.38
CA GLU A 91 -2.09 -0.72 -11.31
C GLU A 91 -2.01 -2.11 -10.67
N HIS A 92 -3.17 -2.75 -10.51
CA HIS A 92 -3.31 -4.10 -9.98
C HIS A 92 -3.08 -5.13 -11.10
N PRO A 93 -2.12 -6.07 -10.95
CA PRO A 93 -1.77 -7.01 -12.01
C PRO A 93 -2.91 -7.97 -12.36
N ALA A 94 -3.80 -8.29 -11.41
CA ALA A 94 -4.90 -9.23 -11.61
C ALA A 94 -6.22 -8.57 -12.08
N SER A 95 -6.23 -7.26 -12.36
CA SER A 95 -7.47 -6.52 -12.71
C SER A 95 -8.54 -6.58 -11.60
N ASP A 96 -8.11 -6.41 -10.35
CA ASP A 96 -8.99 -6.35 -9.18
C ASP A 96 -8.65 -5.14 -8.30
N ALA A 97 -8.51 -3.98 -8.93
CA ALA A 97 -8.20 -2.73 -8.25
C ALA A 97 -9.34 -2.23 -7.37
N ALA A 98 -10.56 -2.75 -7.53
CA ALA A 98 -11.72 -2.39 -6.73
C ALA A 98 -11.75 -3.07 -5.34
N ALA A 99 -10.99 -4.16 -5.17
CA ALA A 99 -10.81 -4.79 -3.86
C ALA A 99 -9.91 -3.98 -2.92
N TRP A 100 -9.04 -3.14 -3.50
CA TRP A 100 -8.18 -2.18 -2.79
C TRP A 100 -8.92 -0.89 -2.46
#